data_AF-A0A6A4QBI4-F1
#
_entry.id   AF-A0A6A4QBI4-F1
#
_cell.length_a   1.000
_cell.length_b   1.000
_cell.length_c   1.000
_cell.angle_alpha   90.00
_cell.angle_beta   90.00
_cell.angle_gamma   90.00
#
_symmetry.space_group_name_H-M   'P 1'
#
loop_
_entity.id
_entity.type
_entity.pdbx_description
1 polymer ?
#
loop_
_entity_poly.entity_id
_entity_poly.type
_entity_poly.pdbx_seq_one_letter_code
_entity_poly.pdbx_strand_id
1 'polypeptide(L)'
;MAKESWYALEGRLLRTILGIQVSTSKETCLKLPVGKRGRVIDVRRIHKKGVSSYHPEMIRIYILQKREIKVGDKVVERHGNKGIISIILPRQNMDYLQDGRPVDMVFNPLGVPSRTNVGHIFECSLGLSGFMLVRHYRITPFDERYEQEA
;
A
#
# COMPACT_ATOMS: atom_id res chain seq x y z
N MET A 1 7.63 -47.11 18.74
CA MET A 1 8.67 -47.68 17.87
C MET A 1 8.53 -47.07 16.47
N ALA A 2 9.66 -46.78 15.81
CA ALA A 2 9.83 -46.25 14.45
C ALA A 2 9.64 -44.73 14.24
N LYS A 3 10.68 -43.92 14.53
CA LYS A 3 10.88 -42.58 13.92
C LYS A 3 12.33 -42.05 13.97
N GLU A 4 13.34 -42.93 13.88
CA GLU A 4 14.78 -42.53 13.89
C GLU A 4 15.48 -42.63 12.52
N SER A 5 14.77 -42.93 11.42
CA SER A 5 15.40 -43.44 10.19
C SER A 5 15.71 -42.43 9.07
N TRP A 6 15.67 -41.11 9.29
CA TRP A 6 15.83 -40.14 8.18
C TRP A 6 16.84 -39.01 8.44
N TYR A 7 18.00 -39.33 8.99
CA TYR A 7 19.18 -38.48 8.79
C TYR A 7 20.06 -39.16 7.74
N ALA A 8 20.19 -38.54 6.56
CA ALA A 8 21.09 -39.02 5.52
C ALA A 8 22.48 -39.31 6.11
N LEU A 9 23.12 -40.39 5.67
CA LEU A 9 24.43 -40.85 6.16
C LEU A 9 25.47 -39.72 6.13
N GLU A 10 25.39 -38.87 5.11
CA GLU A 10 26.18 -37.64 4.92
C GLU A 10 26.05 -36.65 6.09
N GLY A 11 24.82 -36.42 6.57
CA GLY A 11 24.56 -35.50 7.69
C GLY A 11 25.10 -36.04 9.02
N ARG A 12 25.14 -37.37 9.19
CA ARG A 12 25.74 -38.01 10.37
C ARG A 12 27.27 -37.93 10.32
N LEU A 13 27.87 -38.19 9.16
CA LEU A 13 29.33 -38.10 8.96
C LEU A 13 29.85 -36.68 9.19
N LEU A 14 29.22 -35.68 8.57
CA LEU A 14 29.57 -34.26 8.76
C LEU A 14 29.51 -33.85 10.23
N ARG A 15 28.51 -34.35 10.96
CA ARG A 15 28.33 -34.05 12.38
C ARG A 15 29.46 -34.62 13.24
N THR A 16 29.94 -35.82 12.93
CA THR A 16 31.07 -36.46 13.64
C THR A 16 32.39 -35.75 13.36
N ILE A 17 32.64 -35.38 12.09
CA ILE A 17 33.87 -34.67 11.68
C ILE A 17 33.94 -33.27 12.31
N LEU A 18 32.82 -32.55 12.35
CA LEU A 18 32.77 -31.18 12.87
C LEU A 18 32.60 -31.12 14.40
N GLY A 19 32.35 -32.24 15.08
CA GLY A 19 32.15 -32.27 16.54
C GLY A 19 30.89 -31.54 17.03
N ILE A 20 29.93 -31.24 16.15
CA ILE A 20 28.77 -30.41 16.48
C ILE A 20 27.64 -31.28 17.06
N GLN A 21 27.20 -30.99 18.28
CA GLN A 21 25.96 -31.56 18.82
C GLN A 21 24.74 -30.81 18.28
N VAL A 22 24.20 -31.26 17.15
CA VAL A 22 22.95 -30.72 16.58
C VAL A 22 21.71 -31.31 17.29
N SER A 23 20.85 -30.45 17.83
CA SER A 23 19.56 -30.86 18.38
C SER A 23 18.68 -31.50 17.29
N THR A 24 17.88 -32.51 17.62
CA THR A 24 16.95 -33.17 16.68
C THR A 24 15.73 -32.31 16.31
N SER A 25 15.60 -31.13 16.92
CA SER A 25 14.55 -30.17 16.65
C SER A 25 14.71 -29.52 15.27
N LYS A 26 13.66 -29.62 14.45
CA LYS A 26 13.57 -28.90 13.19
C LYS A 26 13.15 -27.46 13.46
N GLU A 27 13.83 -26.50 12.85
CA GLU A 27 13.40 -25.10 12.90
C GLU A 27 12.04 -24.92 12.19
N THR A 28 11.06 -24.35 12.90
CA THR A 28 9.72 -24.03 12.38
C THR A 28 9.37 -22.55 12.57
N CYS A 29 10.39 -21.69 12.65
CA CYS A 29 10.22 -20.26 12.89
C CYS A 29 9.45 -19.56 11.76
N LEU A 30 8.59 -18.60 12.15
CA LEU A 30 7.89 -17.74 11.19
C LEU A 30 8.88 -16.75 10.59
N LYS A 31 9.04 -16.80 9.26
CA LYS A 31 9.89 -15.88 8.49
C LYS A 31 9.03 -14.88 7.73
N LEU A 32 9.58 -13.70 7.48
CA LEU A 32 8.92 -12.72 6.63
C LEU A 32 8.85 -13.26 5.19
N PRO A 33 7.67 -13.23 4.53
CA PRO A 33 7.56 -13.64 3.14
C PRO A 33 8.48 -12.83 2.23
N VAL A 34 8.96 -13.46 1.17
CA VAL A 34 9.83 -12.82 0.18
C VAL A 34 9.20 -11.53 -0.38
N GLY A 35 10.01 -10.48 -0.51
CA GLY A 35 9.58 -9.18 -1.04
C GLY A 35 8.86 -8.26 -0.04
N LYS A 36 8.54 -8.71 1.17
CA LYS A 36 8.04 -7.83 2.24
C LYS A 36 9.20 -7.25 3.04
N ARG A 37 9.06 -6.00 3.46
CA ARG A 37 10.00 -5.28 4.33
C ARG A 37 9.24 -4.30 5.20
N GLY A 38 9.79 -3.96 6.36
CA GLY A 38 9.18 -2.97 7.23
C GLY A 38 9.79 -2.93 8.62
N ARG A 39 9.20 -2.09 9.48
CA ARG A 39 9.56 -1.95 10.89
C ARG A 39 8.51 -2.64 11.75
N VAL A 40 8.93 -3.45 12.72
CA VAL A 40 8.01 -4.01 13.72
C VAL A 40 7.49 -2.87 14.57
N ILE A 41 6.17 -2.67 14.58
CA ILE A 41 5.51 -1.70 15.48
C ILE A 41 5.14 -2.39 16.79
N ASP A 42 4.53 -3.57 16.70
CA ASP A 42 3.88 -4.21 17.84
C ASP A 42 4.00 -5.73 17.76
N VAL A 43 4.11 -6.38 18.91
CA VAL A 43 4.17 -7.84 19.06
C VAL A 43 3.18 -8.23 20.15
N ARG A 44 2.09 -8.89 19.75
CA ARG A 44 1.05 -9.36 20.68
C ARG A 44 1.15 -10.85 20.89
N ARG A 45 1.32 -11.26 22.15
CA ARG A 45 1.20 -12.65 22.58
C ARG A 45 -0.22 -12.90 23.08
N ILE A 46 -0.93 -13.81 22.44
CA ILE A 46 -2.31 -14.18 22.77
C ILE A 46 -2.28 -15.59 23.33
N HIS A 47 -2.67 -15.72 24.61
CA HIS A 47 -2.88 -17.00 25.27
C HIS A 47 -4.37 -17.34 25.20
N LYS A 48 -4.72 -18.46 24.56
CA LYS A 48 -6.11 -18.95 24.58
C LYS A 48 -6.37 -19.66 25.92
N LYS A 49 -7.15 -19.03 26.81
CA LYS A 49 -7.71 -19.70 28.00
C LYS A 49 -8.88 -20.58 27.55
N GLY A 50 -8.65 -21.88 27.38
CA GLY A 50 -9.67 -22.88 27.05
C GLY A 50 -9.30 -24.26 27.65
N VAL A 51 -10.29 -25.09 27.95
CA VAL A 51 -10.19 -26.31 28.80
C VAL A 51 -9.36 -27.46 28.18
N SER A 52 -8.79 -27.30 26.98
CA SER A 52 -7.97 -28.33 26.35
C SER A 52 -6.50 -28.23 26.76
N SER A 53 -5.91 -29.36 27.17
CA SER A 53 -4.49 -29.55 27.53
C SER A 53 -3.46 -28.97 26.53
N TYR A 54 -3.86 -28.79 25.26
CA TYR A 54 -3.08 -28.04 24.26
C TYR A 54 -3.52 -26.58 24.20
N HIS A 55 -2.70 -25.69 24.77
CA HIS A 55 -2.83 -24.24 24.62
C HIS A 55 -1.83 -23.73 23.57
N PRO A 56 -2.20 -23.59 22.28
CA PRO A 56 -1.32 -22.96 21.32
C PRO A 56 -1.16 -21.47 21.64
N GLU A 57 0.05 -21.06 21.96
CA GLU A 57 0.42 -19.64 22.04
C GLU A 57 0.39 -19.05 20.63
N MET A 58 -0.35 -17.94 20.45
CA MET A 58 -0.37 -17.22 19.19
C MET A 58 0.41 -15.92 19.33
N ILE A 59 1.39 -15.72 18.46
CA ILE A 59 2.18 -14.49 18.39
C ILE A 59 1.78 -13.76 17.11
N ARG A 60 1.25 -12.54 17.25
CA ARG A 60 0.97 -11.63 16.12
C ARG A 60 2.04 -10.55 16.09
N ILE A 61 2.66 -10.37 14.93
CA ILE A 61 3.70 -9.36 14.70
C ILE A 61 3.15 -8.36 13.68
N TYR A 62 3.03 -7.10 14.08
CA TYR A 62 2.58 -6.02 13.21
C TYR A 62 3.78 -5.31 12.59
N ILE A 63 3.84 -5.30 11.26
CA ILE A 63 4.95 -4.73 10.50
C ILE A 63 4.44 -3.57 9.66
N LEU A 64 5.02 -2.39 9.88
CA LEU A 64 4.75 -1.20 9.11
C LEU A 64 5.65 -1.11 7.89
N GLN A 65 5.03 -0.81 6.75
CA GLN A 65 5.72 -0.51 5.51
C GLN A 65 5.21 0.83 4.97
N LYS A 66 6.07 1.87 4.98
CA LYS A 66 5.80 3.10 4.23
C LYS A 66 6.01 2.79 2.74
N ARG A 67 5.01 3.07 1.92
CA ARG A 67 5.05 2.92 0.46
C ARG A 67 4.98 4.29 -0.17
N GLU A 68 5.96 4.58 -1.03
CA GLU A 68 5.95 5.76 -1.88
C GLU A 68 5.19 5.43 -3.16
N ILE A 69 4.66 6.47 -3.80
CA ILE A 69 3.98 6.37 -5.10
C ILE A 69 4.98 5.91 -6.15
N LYS A 70 4.60 4.95 -6.99
CA LYS A 70 5.45 4.40 -8.04
C LYS A 70 4.71 4.32 -9.37
N VAL A 71 5.50 4.24 -10.44
CA VAL A 71 4.99 3.88 -11.77
C VAL A 71 4.25 2.55 -11.66
N GLY A 72 3.05 2.49 -12.24
CA GLY A 72 2.15 1.34 -12.13
C GLY A 72 1.10 1.47 -11.02
N ASP A 73 1.24 2.41 -10.08
CA ASP A 73 0.16 2.70 -9.13
C ASP A 73 -1.04 3.34 -9.83
N LYS A 74 -2.25 3.00 -9.35
CA LYS A 74 -3.51 3.50 -9.90
C LYS A 74 -3.99 4.70 -9.10
N VAL A 75 -4.32 5.79 -9.79
CA VAL A 75 -4.89 7.02 -9.23
C VAL A 75 -6.28 7.24 -9.81
N VAL A 76 -7.18 7.77 -8.99
CA VAL A 76 -8.60 7.97 -9.36
C VAL A 76 -9.08 9.30 -8.81
N GLU A 77 -9.84 10.02 -9.63
CA GLU A 77 -10.54 11.25 -9.27
C GLU A 77 -12.00 10.96 -8.88
N ARG A 78 -12.59 11.82 -8.04
CA ARG A 78 -13.98 11.69 -7.58
C ARG A 78 -15.01 11.69 -8.71
N HIS A 79 -14.68 12.38 -9.80
CA HIS A 79 -15.51 12.42 -11.00
C HIS A 79 -15.35 11.19 -11.92
N GLY A 80 -14.61 10.17 -11.51
CA GLY A 80 -14.54 8.87 -12.21
C GLY A 80 -13.43 8.74 -13.24
N ASN A 81 -12.56 9.76 -13.38
CA ASN A 81 -11.34 9.63 -14.16
C ASN A 81 -10.35 8.68 -13.45
N LYS A 82 -9.87 7.66 -14.16
CA LYS A 82 -9.01 6.59 -13.63
C LYS A 82 -7.78 6.49 -14.52
N GLY A 83 -6.59 6.51 -13.92
CA GLY A 83 -5.33 6.40 -14.62
C GLY A 83 -4.32 5.55 -13.85
N ILE A 84 -3.35 4.99 -14.57
CA ILE A 84 -2.15 4.38 -14.00
C ILE A 84 -1.02 5.39 -14.19
N ILE A 85 -0.17 5.56 -13.20
CA ILE A 85 1.01 6.44 -13.31
C ILE A 85 1.96 5.84 -14.35
N SER A 86 2.10 6.52 -15.49
CA SER A 86 2.95 6.09 -16.60
C SER A 86 4.42 6.42 -16.38
N ILE A 87 4.70 7.60 -15.82
CA ILE A 87 6.05 8.10 -15.60
C ILE A 87 6.07 9.06 -14.40
N ILE A 88 7.19 9.08 -13.67
CA ILE A 88 7.48 10.07 -12.64
C ILE A 88 8.64 10.90 -13.15
N LEU A 89 8.36 12.16 -13.51
CA LEU A 89 9.36 13.08 -14.03
C LEU A 89 10.04 13.86 -12.90
N PRO A 90 11.32 14.21 -13.04
CA PRO A 90 11.95 15.14 -12.12
C PRO A 90 11.39 16.55 -12.35
N ARG A 91 11.42 17.39 -11.30
CA ARG A 91 10.76 18.72 -11.32
C ARG A 91 11.20 19.59 -12.49
N GLN A 92 12.47 19.51 -12.89
CA GLN A 92 13.02 20.29 -14.02
C GLN A 92 12.33 20.03 -15.36
N ASN A 93 11.77 18.84 -15.55
CA ASN A 93 11.17 18.38 -16.82
C ASN A 93 9.63 18.52 -16.82
N MET A 94 9.03 19.03 -15.74
CA MET A 94 7.59 19.29 -15.69
C MET A 94 7.27 20.60 -16.38
N ASP A 95 6.01 20.75 -16.82
CA ASP A 95 5.53 22.04 -17.31
C ASP A 95 5.44 23.05 -16.16
N TYR A 96 5.67 24.33 -16.49
CA TYR A 96 5.68 25.42 -15.53
C TYR A 96 4.56 26.42 -15.78
N LEU A 97 4.01 26.94 -14.68
CA LEU A 97 3.13 28.09 -14.69
C LEU A 97 3.93 29.38 -14.96
N GLN A 98 3.23 30.46 -15.30
CA GLN A 98 3.85 31.77 -15.58
C GLN A 98 4.65 32.33 -14.40
N ASP A 99 4.33 31.92 -13.18
CA ASP A 99 5.06 32.26 -11.96
C ASP A 99 6.26 31.35 -11.66
N GLY A 100 6.60 30.44 -12.59
CA GLY A 100 7.74 29.53 -12.48
C GLY A 100 7.50 28.30 -11.62
N ARG A 101 6.27 28.05 -11.14
CA ARG A 101 5.96 26.84 -10.37
C ARG A 101 5.70 25.65 -11.29
N PRO A 102 6.31 24.47 -11.03
CA PRO A 102 6.04 23.27 -11.81
C PRO A 102 4.66 22.70 -11.46
N VAL A 103 4.02 22.08 -12.45
CA VAL A 103 2.78 21.32 -12.27
C VAL A 103 3.06 19.99 -11.54
N ASP A 104 2.12 19.53 -10.71
CA ASP A 104 2.26 18.27 -9.96
C ASP A 104 1.89 17.03 -10.79
N MET A 105 0.85 17.10 -11.63
CA MET A 105 0.37 16.01 -12.48
C MET A 105 -0.17 16.53 -13.80
N VAL A 106 0.05 15.78 -14.89
CA VAL A 106 -0.47 16.11 -16.22
C VAL A 106 -1.45 15.04 -16.68
N PHE A 107 -2.68 15.45 -17.00
CA PHE A 107 -3.71 14.56 -17.53
C PHE A 107 -3.82 14.68 -19.04
N ASN A 108 -4.06 13.55 -19.70
CA ASN A 108 -4.40 13.55 -21.12
C ASN A 108 -5.81 14.17 -21.32
N PRO A 109 -5.96 15.26 -22.09
CA PRO A 109 -7.25 15.91 -22.29
C PRO A 109 -8.28 15.03 -23.01
N LEU A 110 -7.85 14.03 -23.79
CA LEU A 110 -8.75 13.13 -24.53
C LEU A 110 -9.68 12.30 -23.61
N GLY A 111 -9.31 12.15 -22.32
CA GLY A 111 -10.09 11.40 -21.35
C GLY A 111 -11.35 12.12 -20.83
N VAL A 112 -11.50 13.42 -21.09
CA VAL A 112 -12.59 14.24 -20.54
C VAL A 112 -13.79 14.36 -21.50
N PRO A 113 -13.62 14.74 -22.78
CA PRO A 113 -14.74 14.90 -23.72
C PRO A 113 -15.49 13.59 -23.98
N SER A 114 -14.76 12.47 -24.03
CA SER A 114 -15.31 11.14 -24.33
C SER A 114 -16.22 10.60 -23.23
N ARG A 115 -16.17 11.15 -22.02
CA ARG A 115 -16.89 10.63 -20.84
C ARG A 115 -17.97 11.57 -20.30
N THR A 116 -18.16 12.73 -20.93
CA THR A 116 -19.14 13.76 -20.51
C THR A 116 -18.98 14.17 -19.03
N ASN A 117 -17.74 14.17 -18.54
CA ASN A 117 -17.43 14.47 -17.16
C ASN A 117 -16.93 15.92 -17.01
N VAL A 118 -17.85 16.86 -17.13
CA VAL A 118 -17.54 18.30 -17.05
C VAL A 118 -17.19 18.73 -15.61
N GLY A 119 -17.63 17.97 -14.61
CA GLY A 119 -17.37 18.24 -13.20
C GLY A 119 -15.88 18.37 -12.87
N HIS A 120 -15.02 17.53 -13.47
CA HIS A 120 -13.57 17.62 -13.33
C HIS A 120 -13.03 19.00 -13.77
N ILE A 121 -13.53 19.54 -14.89
CA ILE A 121 -13.08 20.85 -15.39
C ILE A 121 -13.49 21.96 -14.42
N PHE A 122 -14.73 21.89 -13.89
CA PHE A 122 -15.22 22.85 -12.90
C PHE A 122 -14.46 22.76 -11.58
N GLU A 123 -14.18 21.55 -11.09
CA GLU A 123 -13.37 21.32 -9.88
C GLU A 123 -11.96 21.89 -10.05
N CYS A 124 -11.31 21.64 -11.20
CA CYS A 124 -9.98 22.16 -11.50
C CYS A 124 -9.96 23.70 -11.54
N SER A 125 -10.95 24.33 -12.21
CA SER A 125 -11.07 25.79 -12.32
C SER A 125 -11.31 26.48 -10.97
N LEU A 126 -12.23 25.93 -10.16
CA LEU A 126 -12.48 26.43 -8.81
C LEU A 126 -11.29 26.18 -7.88
N GLY A 127 -10.62 25.04 -8.03
CA GLY A 127 -9.41 24.69 -7.30
C GLY A 127 -8.27 25.67 -7.56
N LEU A 128 -8.06 26.07 -8.82
CA LEU A 128 -7.09 27.10 -9.18
C LEU A 128 -7.43 28.46 -8.53
N SER A 129 -8.71 28.84 -8.58
CA SER A 129 -9.18 30.08 -7.95
C SER A 129 -8.99 30.06 -6.43
N GLY A 130 -9.31 28.93 -5.77
CA GLY A 130 -9.09 28.74 -4.35
C GLY A 130 -7.63 28.72 -3.94
N PHE A 131 -6.76 28.17 -4.79
CA PHE A 131 -5.32 28.24 -4.59
C PHE A 131 -4.82 29.69 -4.60
N MET A 132 -5.23 30.50 -5.59
CA MET A 132 -4.82 31.90 -5.70
C MET A 132 -5.37 32.78 -4.56
N LEU A 133 -6.60 32.49 -4.11
CA LEU A 133 -7.26 33.25 -3.04
C LEU A 133 -6.98 32.70 -1.64
N VAL A 134 -6.23 31.61 -1.52
CA VAL A 134 -5.94 30.88 -0.26
C VAL A 134 -7.25 30.54 0.47
N ARG A 135 -8.21 29.97 -0.26
CA ARG A 135 -9.54 29.59 0.26
C ARG A 135 -9.90 28.18 -0.16
N HIS A 136 -10.60 27.49 0.74
CA HIS A 136 -11.24 26.22 0.46
C HIS A 136 -12.73 26.42 0.25
N TYR A 137 -13.24 25.88 -0.84
CA TYR A 137 -14.65 25.91 -1.17
C TYR A 137 -15.29 24.56 -0.87
N ARG A 138 -16.49 24.60 -0.30
CA ARG A 138 -17.35 23.43 -0.15
C ARG A 138 -18.59 23.67 -0.99
N ILE A 139 -18.71 22.91 -2.08
CA ILE A 139 -19.91 22.89 -2.91
C ILE A 139 -20.81 21.79 -2.37
N THR A 140 -22.06 22.12 -2.03
CA THR A 140 -23.08 21.12 -1.75
C THR A 140 -23.56 20.51 -3.07
N PRO A 141 -23.90 19.21 -3.11
CA PRO A 141 -24.65 18.66 -4.24
C PRO A 141 -25.89 19.51 -4.53
N PHE A 142 -26.41 19.44 -5.75
CA PHE A 142 -27.62 20.16 -6.14
C PHE A 142 -28.69 19.99 -5.07
N ASP A 143 -29.17 21.12 -4.53
CA ASP A 143 -30.31 21.18 -3.63
C ASP A 143 -31.51 21.45 -4.54
N GLU A 144 -32.22 20.39 -4.93
CA GLU A 144 -33.40 20.45 -5.83
C GLU A 144 -34.56 21.29 -5.26
N ARG A 145 -34.40 21.88 -4.07
CA ARG A 145 -35.41 22.69 -3.38
C ARG A 145 -35.70 24.05 -4.03
N TYR A 146 -34.93 24.46 -5.03
CA TYR A 146 -35.02 25.80 -5.63
C TYR A 146 -35.53 25.82 -7.07
N GLU A 147 -36.19 24.75 -7.54
CA GLU A 147 -36.95 24.82 -8.78
C GLU A 147 -38.44 24.98 -8.48
N GLN A 148 -39.08 25.93 -9.16
CA GLN A 148 -40.53 26.18 -9.13
C GLN A 148 -41.33 25.05 -9.84
N GLU A 149 -40.64 24.05 -10.38
CA GLU A 149 -41.19 22.95 -11.19
C GLU A 149 -40.83 21.55 -10.65
N ALA A 150 -40.48 21.43 -9.36
CA ALA A 150 -40.37 20.13 -8.69
C ALA A 150 -41.76 19.57 -8.28
#